data_AF-A0AAJ2DZD7-F1
#
_entry.id   AF-A0AAJ2DZD7-F1
#
_cell.length_a   1.000
_cell.length_b   1.000
_cell.length_c   1.000
_cell.angle_alpha   90.00
_cell.angle_beta   90.00
_cell.angle_gamma   90.00
#
_symmetry.space_group_name_H-M   'P 1'
#
loop_
_entity.id
_entity.type
_entity.pdbx_description
1 polymer ?
#
loop_
_entity_poly.entity_id
_entity_poly.type
_entity_poly.pdbx_seq_one_letter_code
_entity_poly.pdbx_strand_id
1 'polypeptide(L)'
;MGDAIADAVNQKPSHERRIVMDKTPIELETRIALTGKSSPEDLDALGERSTLTCPDCGGVIWRVGEVEPLRYRCHTGHAFSNASLNAAQERSVEEALWISVRRLQERAAFALERAHVAQRRNERHEAAEELERHARFAALEDSLRRFLQQDAVEPSEP
;
A
#
# COMPACT_ATOMS: atom_id res chain seq x y z
N MET A 1 42.53 38.78 22.79
CA MET A 1 41.70 37.82 22.04
C MET A 1 40.39 37.48 22.80
N GLY A 2 39.78 38.45 23.51
CA GLY A 2 38.51 38.25 24.24
C GLY A 2 37.36 39.12 23.73
N ASP A 3 37.65 40.27 23.13
CA ASP A 3 36.63 41.27 22.76
C ASP A 3 35.84 40.92 21.50
N ALA A 4 36.42 40.13 20.57
CA ALA A 4 35.73 39.74 19.34
C ALA A 4 34.52 38.83 19.58
N ILE A 5 34.51 38.09 20.70
CA ILE A 5 33.38 37.23 21.08
C ILE A 5 32.28 38.07 21.75
N ALA A 6 32.67 39.06 22.56
CA ALA A 6 31.71 39.95 23.23
C ALA A 6 30.94 40.83 22.22
N ASP A 7 31.61 41.31 21.18
CA ASP A 7 30.99 42.11 20.12
C ASP A 7 30.06 41.31 19.21
N ALA A 8 30.27 39.99 19.09
CA ALA A 8 29.37 39.11 18.35
C ALA A 8 28.08 38.79 19.12
N VAL A 9 28.14 38.74 20.46
CA VAL A 9 26.96 38.48 21.32
C VAL A 9 26.03 39.71 21.40
N ASN A 10 26.59 40.92 21.26
CA ASN A 10 25.84 42.18 21.38
C ASN A 10 25.25 42.70 20.06
N GLN A 11 25.49 42.04 18.93
CA GLN A 11 24.83 42.39 17.68
C GLN A 11 23.38 41.91 17.71
N LYS A 12 22.44 42.87 17.80
CA LYS A 12 21.01 42.58 17.61
C LYS A 12 20.82 41.96 16.22
N PRO A 13 20.17 40.79 16.11
CA PRO A 13 19.95 40.15 14.83
C PRO A 13 19.22 41.10 13.89
N SER A 14 19.89 41.49 12.81
CA SER A 14 19.30 42.28 11.74
C SER A 14 18.28 41.41 10.99
N HIS A 15 17.01 41.72 11.19
CA HIS A 15 15.85 40.99 10.68
C HIS A 15 15.75 39.53 11.16
N GLU A 16 15.15 39.35 12.34
CA GLU A 16 14.37 38.15 12.62
C GLU A 16 13.34 37.99 11.49
N ARG A 17 13.64 37.08 10.56
CA ARG A 17 12.63 36.52 9.67
C ARG A 17 11.69 35.74 10.57
N ARG A 18 10.69 36.42 11.12
CA ARG A 18 9.65 35.81 11.96
C ARG A 18 9.00 34.74 11.10
N ILE A 19 9.37 33.48 11.32
CA ILE A 19 8.64 32.35 10.74
C ILE A 19 7.27 32.43 11.38
N VAL A 20 6.31 33.03 10.68
CA VAL A 20 4.90 32.92 11.03
C VAL A 20 4.53 31.49 10.68
N MET A 21 4.77 30.55 11.60
CA MET A 21 4.22 29.21 11.45
C MET A 21 2.72 29.35 11.62
N ASP A 22 1.99 29.16 10.53
CA ASP A 22 0.58 28.82 10.62
C ASP A 22 0.48 27.53 11.45
N LYS A 23 -0.07 27.66 12.67
CA LYS A 23 -0.18 26.56 13.63
C LYS A 23 -1.34 25.63 13.30
N THR A 24 -2.24 26.04 12.41
CA THR A 24 -3.47 25.30 12.13
C THR A 24 -3.20 23.87 11.62
N PRO A 25 -2.19 23.58 10.79
CA PRO A 25 -1.91 22.20 10.38
C PRO A 25 -1.36 21.36 11.54
N ILE A 26 -0.52 21.92 12.41
CA ILE A 26 0.07 21.20 13.55
C ILE A 26 -0.99 20.87 14.60
N GLU A 27 -1.89 21.80 14.90
CA GLU A 27 -3.00 21.59 15.84
C GLU A 27 -3.96 20.51 15.32
N LEU A 28 -4.26 20.54 14.03
CA LEU A 28 -5.07 19.55 13.35
C LEU A 28 -4.41 18.16 13.37
N GLU A 29 -3.13 18.07 13.05
CA GLU A 29 -2.37 16.81 13.14
C GLU A 29 -2.33 16.26 14.56
N THR A 30 -2.13 17.12 15.56
CA THR A 30 -2.12 16.74 16.97
C THR A 30 -3.49 16.19 17.38
N ARG A 31 -4.58 16.86 16.99
CA ARG A 31 -5.94 16.36 17.23
C ARG A 31 -6.15 14.98 16.61
N ILE A 32 -5.75 14.78 15.36
CA ILE A 32 -5.90 13.50 14.68
C ILE A 32 -5.04 12.43 15.37
N ALA A 33 -3.81 12.74 15.76
CA ALA A 33 -2.93 11.80 16.46
C ALA A 33 -3.50 11.37 17.82
N LEU A 34 -4.11 12.31 18.56
CA LEU A 34 -4.70 12.03 19.88
C LEU A 34 -6.03 11.28 19.79
N THR A 35 -6.84 11.55 18.77
CA THR A 35 -8.20 11.01 18.67
C THR A 35 -8.33 9.82 17.72
N GLY A 36 -7.37 9.63 16.82
CA GLY A 36 -7.43 8.68 15.71
C GLY A 36 -8.49 9.01 14.66
N LYS A 37 -9.15 10.18 14.75
CA LYS A 37 -10.27 10.55 13.89
C LYS A 37 -9.88 11.69 12.96
N SER A 38 -10.11 11.49 11.67
CA SER A 38 -9.97 12.49 10.61
C SER A 38 -11.14 12.42 9.66
N SER A 39 -11.65 13.57 9.23
CA SER A 39 -12.55 13.64 8.07
C SER A 39 -11.76 13.83 6.76
N PRO A 40 -12.36 13.59 5.58
CA PRO A 40 -11.74 13.95 4.30
C PRO A 40 -11.32 15.43 4.23
N GLU A 41 -12.13 16.34 4.78
CA GLU A 41 -11.85 17.78 4.82
C GLU A 41 -10.65 18.09 5.72
N ASP A 42 -10.52 17.39 6.85
CA ASP A 42 -9.33 17.48 7.70
C ASP A 42 -8.07 17.08 6.93
N LEU A 43 -8.14 16.04 6.11
CA LEU A 43 -7.00 15.56 5.34
C LEU A 43 -6.67 16.44 4.14
N ASP A 44 -7.69 17.00 3.47
CA ASP A 44 -7.54 18.00 2.40
C ASP A 44 -6.87 19.29 2.94
N ALA A 45 -7.09 19.64 4.21
CA ALA A 45 -6.42 20.77 4.85
C ALA A 45 -4.96 20.47 5.26
N LEU A 46 -4.60 19.19 5.43
CA LEU A 46 -3.25 18.76 5.80
C LEU A 46 -2.34 18.45 4.61
N GLY A 47 -2.92 18.11 3.46
CA GLY A 47 -2.14 17.70 2.31
C GLY A 47 -2.95 17.43 1.07
N GLU A 48 -2.30 16.85 0.08
CA GLU A 48 -2.87 16.64 -1.25
C GLU A 48 -3.30 15.19 -1.43
N ARG A 49 -4.43 14.97 -2.08
CA ARG A 49 -4.85 13.62 -2.49
C ARG A 49 -3.82 13.02 -3.43
N SER A 50 -3.37 11.82 -3.12
CA SER A 50 -2.45 11.06 -3.96
C SER A 50 -3.20 10.20 -4.98
N THR A 51 -2.48 9.69 -5.97
CA THR A 51 -2.97 8.65 -6.90
C THR A 51 -2.90 7.24 -6.32
N LEU A 52 -2.41 7.10 -5.07
CA LEU A 52 -2.23 5.82 -4.40
C LEU A 52 -3.45 5.46 -3.54
N THR A 53 -3.67 4.16 -3.41
CA THR A 53 -4.68 3.59 -2.50
C THR A 53 -4.01 2.93 -1.31
N CYS A 54 -4.67 2.95 -0.16
CA CYS A 54 -4.20 2.30 1.05
C CYS A 54 -4.09 0.78 0.86
N PRO A 55 -2.90 0.19 1.00
CA PRO A 55 -2.72 -1.26 0.84
C PRO A 55 -3.56 -2.07 1.84
N ASP A 56 -3.81 -1.52 3.03
CA ASP A 56 -4.49 -2.24 4.11
C ASP A 56 -6.03 -2.21 4.00
N CYS A 57 -6.61 -1.21 3.31
CA CYS A 57 -8.08 -1.06 3.24
C CYS A 57 -8.65 -0.64 1.88
N GLY A 58 -7.81 -0.34 0.89
CA GLY A 58 -8.23 0.16 -0.43
C GLY A 58 -8.71 1.61 -0.47
N GLY A 59 -8.68 2.34 0.66
CA GLY A 59 -9.13 3.73 0.75
C GLY A 59 -8.18 4.75 0.12
N VAL A 60 -8.67 5.95 -0.16
CA VAL A 60 -7.87 7.06 -0.70
C VAL A 60 -6.77 7.47 0.29
N ILE A 61 -5.58 7.79 -0.24
CA ILE A 61 -4.44 8.32 0.53
C ILE A 61 -4.19 9.79 0.21
N TRP A 62 -3.87 10.57 1.24
CA TRP A 62 -3.32 11.91 1.17
C TRP A 62 -1.82 11.88 1.43
N ARG A 63 -1.06 12.65 0.65
CA ARG A 63 0.33 13.01 0.90
C ARG A 63 0.34 14.27 1.75
N VAL A 64 0.81 14.14 2.99
CA VAL A 64 0.83 15.20 3.99
C VAL A 64 2.24 15.79 4.09
N GLY A 65 2.34 17.11 3.90
CA GLY A 65 3.59 17.87 3.87
C GLY A 65 4.17 18.06 2.47
N GLU A 66 4.94 19.15 2.30
CA GLU A 66 5.54 19.55 1.03
C GLU A 66 7.02 19.12 0.89
N VAL A 67 7.72 18.90 2.01
CA VAL A 67 9.16 18.59 2.07
C VAL A 67 9.39 17.38 3.00
N GLU A 68 10.40 16.58 2.68
CA GLU A 68 10.78 15.36 3.43
C GLU A 68 10.89 15.61 4.95
N PRO A 69 10.39 14.69 5.82
CA PRO A 69 9.85 13.39 5.46
C PRO A 69 8.40 13.39 4.93
N LEU A 70 8.18 12.74 3.79
CA LEU A 70 6.84 12.57 3.25
C LEU A 70 6.02 11.60 4.11
N ARG A 71 4.82 12.03 4.49
CA ARG A 71 3.85 11.25 5.26
C ARG A 71 2.62 10.99 4.43
N TYR A 72 2.00 9.84 4.64
CA TYR A 72 0.81 9.43 3.93
C TYR A 72 -0.27 9.06 4.93
N ARG A 73 -1.50 9.52 4.70
CA ARG A 73 -2.66 9.22 5.56
C ARG A 73 -3.84 8.74 4.74
N CYS A 74 -4.42 7.62 5.12
CA CYS A 74 -5.65 7.12 4.54
C CYS A 74 -6.88 7.76 5.21
N HIS A 75 -7.98 7.88 4.47
CA HIS A 75 -9.29 8.30 4.98
C HIS A 75 -9.73 7.55 6.26
N THR A 76 -9.35 6.28 6.41
CA THR A 76 -9.74 5.45 7.57
C THR A 76 -8.78 5.56 8.75
N GLY A 77 -7.71 6.36 8.65
CA GLY A 77 -6.77 6.62 9.74
C GLY A 77 -5.42 5.87 9.65
N HIS A 78 -5.21 4.99 8.68
CA HIS A 78 -3.89 4.38 8.45
C HIS A 78 -2.87 5.46 8.08
N ALA A 79 -1.66 5.35 8.62
CA ALA A 79 -0.59 6.32 8.41
C ALA A 79 0.71 5.61 8.03
N PHE A 80 1.43 6.19 7.08
CA PHE A 80 2.66 5.61 6.54
C PHE A 80 3.72 6.70 6.37
N SER A 81 4.99 6.34 6.58
CA SER A 81 6.10 7.04 5.92
C SER A 81 6.21 6.59 4.47
N ASN A 82 7.04 7.26 3.67
CA ASN A 82 7.36 6.80 2.32
C ASN A 82 7.86 5.33 2.31
N ALA A 83 8.84 5.01 3.16
CA ALA A 83 9.40 3.67 3.24
C ALA A 83 8.37 2.61 3.69
N SER A 84 7.54 2.92 4.70
CA SER A 84 6.53 1.95 5.17
C SER A 84 5.39 1.77 4.17
N LEU A 85 5.06 2.81 3.39
CA LEU A 85 4.06 2.70 2.32
C LEU A 85 4.58 1.82 1.20
N ASN A 86 5.82 2.01 0.76
CA ASN A 86 6.44 1.18 -0.28
C ASN A 86 6.46 -0.30 0.15
N ALA A 87 6.96 -0.59 1.35
CA ALA A 87 6.96 -1.95 1.89
C ALA A 87 5.54 -2.54 2.04
N ALA A 88 4.53 -1.71 2.36
CA ALA A 88 3.14 -2.17 2.41
C ALA A 88 2.58 -2.46 1.01
N GLN A 89 2.96 -1.69 -0.01
CA GLN A 89 2.58 -1.95 -1.40
C GLN A 89 3.21 -3.25 -1.90
N GLU A 90 4.49 -3.50 -1.62
CA GLU A 90 5.16 -4.76 -1.97
C GLU A 90 4.44 -5.97 -1.35
N ARG A 91 4.17 -5.92 -0.04
CA ARG A 91 3.41 -6.99 0.64
C ARG A 91 2.02 -7.19 0.05
N SER A 92 1.32 -6.10 -0.28
CA SER A 92 -0.02 -6.16 -0.87
C SER A 92 -0.01 -6.79 -2.26
N VAL A 93 1.01 -6.52 -3.07
CA VAL A 93 1.20 -7.19 -4.36
C VAL A 93 1.43 -8.69 -4.15
N GLU A 94 2.34 -9.06 -3.25
CA GLU A 94 2.63 -10.47 -2.95
C GLU A 94 1.36 -11.20 -2.48
N GLU A 95 0.61 -10.60 -1.55
CA GLU A 95 -0.65 -11.16 -1.06
C GLU A 95 -1.67 -11.34 -2.20
N ALA A 96 -1.82 -10.35 -3.09
CA ALA A 96 -2.73 -10.43 -4.23
C ALA A 96 -2.36 -11.58 -5.20
N LEU A 97 -1.06 -11.83 -5.40
CA LEU A 97 -0.59 -12.94 -6.21
C LEU A 97 -0.88 -14.28 -5.52
N TRP A 98 -0.65 -14.41 -4.21
CA TRP A 98 -1.00 -15.62 -3.46
C TRP A 98 -2.50 -15.89 -3.42
N ILE A 99 -3.33 -14.85 -3.31
CA ILE A 99 -4.78 -14.95 -3.47
C ILE A 99 -5.10 -15.49 -4.86
N SER A 100 -4.46 -14.96 -5.91
CA SER A 100 -4.67 -15.40 -7.28
C SER A 100 -4.32 -16.88 -7.48
N VAL A 101 -3.20 -17.35 -6.92
CA VAL A 101 -2.83 -18.79 -6.88
C VAL A 101 -3.98 -19.60 -6.28
N ARG A 102 -4.45 -19.22 -5.09
CA ARG A 102 -5.55 -19.93 -4.41
C ARG A 102 -6.81 -19.97 -5.28
N ARG A 103 -7.18 -18.85 -5.92
CA ARG A 103 -8.34 -18.79 -6.81
C ARG A 103 -8.19 -19.71 -8.03
N LEU A 104 -6.99 -19.79 -8.61
CA LEU A 104 -6.73 -20.70 -9.73
C LEU A 104 -6.85 -22.16 -9.29
N GLN A 105 -6.33 -22.52 -8.11
CA GLN A 105 -6.50 -23.86 -7.53
C GLN A 105 -7.97 -24.21 -7.31
N GLU A 106 -8.74 -23.31 -6.68
CA GLU A 106 -10.18 -23.47 -6.46
C GLU A 106 -10.92 -23.68 -7.79
N ARG A 107 -10.58 -22.90 -8.82
CA ARG A 107 -11.21 -23.00 -10.16
C ARG A 107 -10.84 -24.30 -10.87
N ALA A 108 -9.60 -24.77 -10.75
CA ALA A 108 -9.16 -26.05 -11.31
C ALA A 108 -9.88 -27.23 -10.63
N ALA A 109 -9.97 -27.21 -9.30
CA ALA A 109 -10.65 -28.25 -8.53
C ALA A 109 -12.15 -28.31 -8.88
N PHE A 110 -12.82 -27.16 -8.95
CA PHE A 110 -14.24 -27.09 -9.30
C PHE A 110 -14.51 -27.57 -10.73
N ALA A 111 -13.64 -27.21 -11.69
CA ALA A 111 -13.76 -27.72 -13.07
C ALA A 111 -13.64 -29.25 -13.12
N LEU A 112 -12.69 -29.83 -12.36
CA LEU A 112 -12.55 -31.28 -12.28
C LEU A 112 -13.79 -31.97 -11.68
N GLU A 113 -14.37 -31.38 -10.62
CA GLU A 113 -15.62 -31.88 -10.04
C GLU A 113 -16.76 -31.89 -11.07
N ARG A 114 -16.92 -30.81 -11.82
CA ARG A 114 -17.94 -30.73 -12.88
C ARG A 114 -17.69 -31.71 -14.02
N ALA A 115 -16.43 -31.93 -14.40
CA ALA A 115 -16.08 -32.97 -15.38
C ALA A 115 -16.57 -34.35 -14.91
N HIS A 116 -16.34 -34.70 -13.64
CA HIS A 116 -16.83 -35.95 -13.08
C HIS A 116 -18.36 -36.04 -13.05
N VAL A 117 -19.06 -34.95 -12.75
CA VAL A 117 -20.53 -34.89 -12.80
C VAL A 117 -21.03 -35.16 -14.22
N ALA A 118 -20.50 -34.45 -15.22
CA ALA A 118 -20.87 -34.62 -16.62
C ALA A 118 -20.59 -36.05 -17.13
N GLN A 119 -19.46 -36.65 -16.73
CA GLN A 119 -19.15 -38.05 -17.04
C GLN A 119 -20.21 -39.02 -16.49
N ARG A 120 -20.65 -38.84 -15.23
CA ARG A 120 -21.71 -39.67 -14.64
C ARG A 120 -23.06 -39.53 -15.37
N ARG A 121 -23.30 -38.38 -16.00
CA ARG A 121 -24.49 -38.09 -16.82
C ARG A 121 -24.32 -38.49 -18.29
N ASN A 122 -23.18 -39.05 -18.68
CA ASN A 122 -22.80 -39.35 -20.07
C ASN A 122 -22.75 -38.12 -21.01
N GLU A 123 -22.55 -36.93 -20.45
CA GLU A 123 -22.43 -35.65 -21.16
C GLU A 123 -20.97 -35.45 -21.63
N ARG A 124 -20.55 -36.23 -22.65
CA ARG A 124 -19.13 -36.31 -23.07
C ARG A 124 -18.51 -34.97 -23.48
N HIS A 125 -19.26 -34.13 -24.17
CA HIS A 125 -18.77 -32.82 -24.62
C HIS A 125 -18.51 -31.90 -23.42
N GLU A 126 -19.46 -31.79 -22.50
CA GLU A 126 -19.32 -31.00 -21.28
C GLU A 126 -18.15 -31.51 -20.43
N ALA A 127 -18.04 -32.83 -20.26
CA ALA A 127 -16.91 -33.44 -19.54
C ALA A 127 -15.56 -33.04 -20.15
N ALA A 128 -15.44 -33.03 -21.48
CA ALA A 128 -14.21 -32.62 -22.16
C ALA A 128 -13.89 -31.14 -21.94
N GLU A 129 -14.87 -30.25 -22.08
CA GLU A 129 -14.69 -28.81 -21.82
C GLU A 129 -14.27 -28.52 -20.38
N GLU A 130 -14.81 -29.25 -19.41
CA GLU A 130 -14.45 -29.09 -18.00
C GLU A 130 -13.03 -29.57 -17.71
N LEU A 131 -12.58 -30.66 -18.36
CA LEU A 131 -11.20 -31.13 -18.26
C LEU A 131 -10.22 -30.13 -18.88
N GLU A 132 -10.57 -29.53 -20.02
CA GLU A 132 -9.76 -28.45 -20.62
C GLU A 132 -9.67 -27.23 -19.71
N ARG A 133 -10.79 -26.83 -19.08
CA ARG A 133 -10.80 -25.75 -18.09
C ARG A 133 -9.93 -26.08 -16.89
N HIS A 134 -10.02 -27.30 -16.36
CA HIS A 134 -9.17 -27.78 -15.28
C HIS A 134 -7.68 -27.66 -15.64
N ALA A 135 -7.28 -28.22 -16.79
CA ALA A 135 -5.90 -28.17 -17.26
C ALA A 135 -5.39 -26.74 -17.43
N ARG A 136 -6.22 -25.84 -17.97
CA ARG A 136 -5.88 -24.43 -18.13
C ARG A 136 -5.63 -23.74 -16.79
N PHE A 137 -6.52 -23.90 -15.81
CA PHE A 137 -6.35 -23.26 -14.51
C PHE A 137 -5.16 -23.84 -13.73
N ALA A 138 -4.94 -25.16 -13.80
CA ALA A 138 -3.79 -25.81 -13.19
C ALA A 138 -2.46 -25.31 -13.80
N ALA A 139 -2.38 -25.15 -15.13
CA ALA A 139 -1.18 -24.64 -15.79
C ALA A 139 -0.88 -23.17 -15.43
N LEU A 140 -1.92 -22.34 -15.32
CA LEU A 140 -1.78 -20.95 -14.87
C LEU A 140 -1.33 -20.88 -13.40
N GLU A 141 -1.89 -21.72 -12.54
CA GLU A 141 -1.50 -21.82 -11.14
C GLU A 141 -0.02 -22.19 -10.99
N ASP A 142 0.42 -23.25 -11.67
CA ASP A 142 1.81 -23.70 -11.66
C ASP A 142 2.76 -22.60 -12.15
N SER A 143 2.39 -21.90 -13.23
CA SER A 143 3.20 -20.80 -13.77
C SER A 143 3.33 -19.66 -12.77
N LEU A 144 2.24 -19.26 -12.11
CA LEU A 144 2.25 -18.19 -11.11
C LEU A 144 3.02 -18.61 -9.84
N ARG A 145 2.87 -19.86 -9.40
CA ARG A 145 3.62 -20.39 -8.26
C ARG A 145 5.11 -20.43 -8.53
N ARG A 146 5.54 -20.86 -9.72
CA ARG A 146 6.95 -20.84 -10.12
C ARG A 146 7.52 -19.43 -10.12
N PHE A 147 6.77 -18.47 -10.64
CA PHE A 147 7.15 -17.06 -10.59
C PHE A 147 7.38 -16.58 -9.15
N LEU A 148 6.42 -16.82 -8.25
CA LEU A 148 6.53 -16.44 -6.83
C LEU A 148 7.69 -17.11 -6.10
N GLN A 149 8.03 -18.35 -6.46
CA GLN A 149 9.16 -19.08 -5.87
C GLN A 149 10.52 -18.56 -6.35
N GLN A 150 10.60 -18.00 -7.56
CA GLN A 150 11.82 -17.41 -8.09
C GLN A 150 12.08 -16.04 -7.46
N ASP A 151 11.04 -15.22 -7.30
CA ASP A 151 11.14 -13.91 -6.64
C ASP A 151 11.54 -14.04 -5.16
N ALA A 152 11.11 -15.09 -4.46
CA ALA A 152 11.47 -15.33 -3.07
C ALA A 152 12.96 -15.69 -2.84
N VAL A 153 13.73 -15.97 -3.90
CA VAL A 153 15.13 -16.43 -3.80
C VAL A 153 16.13 -15.27 -3.94
N GLU A 154 15.71 -14.10 -4.42
CA GLU A 154 16.55 -12.89 -4.49
C GLU A 154 16.23 -11.99 -3.27
N PRO A 155 17.00 -12.03 -2.17
CA PRO A 155 16.83 -11.05 -1.12
C PRO A 155 17.19 -9.67 -1.68
N SER A 156 16.25 -8.72 -1.60
CA SER A 156 16.53 -7.32 -1.84
C SER A 156 17.60 -6.85 -0.84
N GLU A 157 18.84 -6.72 -1.32
CA GLU A 157 19.94 -6.15 -0.53
C GLU A 157 19.61 -4.70 -0.11
N PRO A 158 20.01 -4.29 1.10
CA PRO A 158 19.64 -3.01 1.72
C PRO A 158 20.23 -1.77 1.05
#